data_AF-A0A318BGH3-F1
#
_entry.id   AF-A0A318BGH3-F1
#
_cell.length_a   1.000
_cell.length_b   1.000
_cell.length_c   1.000
_cell.angle_alpha   90.00
_cell.angle_beta   90.00
_cell.angle_gamma   90.00
#
_symmetry.space_group_name_H-M   'P 1'
#
loop_
_entity.id
_entity.type
_entity.pdbx_description
1 polymer ?
#
loop_
_entity_poly.entity_id
_entity_poly.type
_entity_poly.pdbx_seq_one_letter_code
_entity_poly.pdbx_strand_id
1 'polypeptide(L)'
;MAEKSDEAQRWGERLQGDLMASMDAEWDRAKDSDDVAVVALADKRARMMGTFARSAKAVVAMISEPKQAAATGGEEDEADMHGEIPDDPEELRAAVESKVAKLAELLERKRSEGQGGGDRGDGLRSEAEVSQRRSG
;
A
#
# COMPACT_ATOMS: atom_id res chain seq x y z
N MET A 1 -4.17 -13.18 33.20
CA MET A 1 -3.94 -13.15 31.73
C MET A 1 -5.26 -12.97 30.98
N ALA A 2 -6.32 -13.73 31.30
CA ALA A 2 -7.65 -13.60 30.68
C ALA A 2 -8.23 -12.16 30.64
N GLU A 3 -8.08 -11.39 31.72
CA GLU A 3 -8.62 -10.02 31.81
C GLU A 3 -8.03 -9.05 30.76
N LYS A 4 -6.75 -9.23 30.39
CA LYS A 4 -6.09 -8.41 29.34
C LYS A 4 -6.57 -8.78 27.94
N SER A 5 -6.86 -10.06 27.70
CA SER A 5 -7.42 -10.51 26.42
C SER A 5 -8.87 -10.03 26.24
N ASP A 6 -9.68 -10.03 27.30
CA ASP A 6 -11.05 -9.50 27.26
C ASP A 6 -11.08 -7.98 27.01
N GLU A 7 -10.14 -7.24 27.60
CA GLU A 7 -9.99 -5.80 27.37
C GLU A 7 -9.59 -5.49 25.92
N ALA A 8 -8.63 -6.25 25.37
CA ALA A 8 -8.18 -6.13 23.98
C ALA A 8 -9.30 -6.47 22.98
N GLN A 9 -10.10 -7.49 23.28
CA GLN A 9 -11.25 -7.86 22.45
C GLN A 9 -12.30 -6.73 22.43
N ARG A 10 -12.68 -6.21 23.59
CA ARG A 10 -13.63 -5.08 23.69
C ARG A 10 -13.11 -3.81 23.01
N TRP A 11 -11.81 -3.56 23.08
CA TRP A 11 -11.17 -2.47 22.36
C TRP A 11 -11.29 -2.67 20.84
N GLY A 12 -10.99 -3.87 20.34
CA GLY A 12 -11.12 -4.22 18.93
C GLY A 12 -12.55 -4.07 18.41
N GLU A 13 -13.54 -4.53 19.17
CA GLU A 13 -14.96 -4.40 18.84
C GLU A 13 -15.41 -2.93 18.74
N ARG A 14 -15.02 -2.09 19.71
CA ARG A 14 -15.31 -0.64 19.66
C ARG A 14 -14.66 0.02 18.45
N LEU A 15 -13.37 -0.25 18.21
CA LEU A 15 -12.64 0.33 17.09
C LEU A 15 -13.21 -0.10 15.74
N GLN A 16 -13.61 -1.37 15.60
CA GLN A 16 -14.29 -1.84 14.40
C GLN A 16 -15.62 -1.11 14.19
N GLY A 17 -16.42 -0.91 15.25
CA GLY A 17 -17.64 -0.12 15.21
C GLY A 17 -17.40 1.32 14.75
N ASP A 18 -16.42 2.00 15.32
CA ASP A 18 -16.08 3.39 14.97
C ASP A 18 -15.60 3.53 13.51
N LEU A 19 -14.81 2.56 13.04
CA LEU A 19 -14.32 2.54 11.65
C LEU A 19 -15.45 2.27 10.66
N MET A 20 -16.38 1.37 10.97
CA MET A 20 -17.55 1.13 10.11
C MET A 20 -18.48 2.35 10.06
N ALA A 21 -18.76 2.98 11.20
CA ALA A 21 -19.57 4.20 11.25
C ALA A 21 -18.94 5.35 10.44
N SER A 22 -17.60 5.46 10.49
CA SER A 22 -16.85 6.42 9.67
C SER A 22 -16.88 6.06 8.17
N MET A 23 -16.78 4.75 7.87
CA MET A 23 -17.15 4.06 6.63
C MET A 23 -18.40 4.65 5.98
N ASP A 24 -19.49 4.45 6.69
CA ASP A 24 -20.84 4.79 6.27
C ASP A 24 -21.02 6.29 6.11
N ALA A 25 -20.42 7.10 6.99
CA ALA A 25 -20.48 8.56 6.89
C ALA A 25 -19.78 9.11 5.63
N GLU A 26 -18.65 8.52 5.23
CA GLU A 26 -17.96 8.91 3.99
C GLU A 26 -18.72 8.42 2.75
N TRP A 27 -19.33 7.23 2.82
CA TRP A 27 -20.22 6.74 1.77
C TRP A 27 -21.44 7.65 1.58
N ASP A 28 -22.08 8.04 2.67
CA ASP A 28 -23.21 8.98 2.65
C ASP A 28 -22.84 10.35 2.10
N ARG A 29 -21.61 10.80 2.35
CA ARG A 29 -21.09 12.06 1.77
C ARG A 29 -20.87 11.95 0.26
N ALA A 30 -20.39 10.80 -0.21
CA ALA A 30 -20.06 10.59 -1.61
C ALA A 30 -21.28 10.29 -2.47
N LYS A 31 -22.27 9.54 -1.97
CA LYS A 31 -23.43 9.08 -2.76
C LYS A 31 -24.31 10.21 -3.29
N ASP A 32 -24.36 11.33 -2.56
CA ASP A 32 -25.19 12.49 -2.88
C ASP A 32 -24.39 13.64 -3.55
N SER A 33 -23.12 13.38 -3.91
CA SER A 33 -22.19 14.40 -4.42
C SER A 33 -21.74 14.12 -5.85
N ASP A 34 -22.02 15.06 -6.77
CA ASP A 34 -21.48 15.05 -8.13
C ASP A 34 -20.07 15.68 -8.24
N ASP A 35 -19.54 16.22 -7.14
CA ASP A 35 -18.17 16.76 -7.10
C ASP A 35 -17.14 15.62 -7.01
N VAL A 36 -16.35 15.48 -8.07
CA VAL A 36 -15.25 14.50 -8.20
C VAL A 36 -14.24 14.64 -7.06
N ALA A 37 -13.99 15.85 -6.55
CA ALA A 37 -13.06 16.06 -5.44
C ALA A 37 -13.60 15.47 -4.12
N VAL A 38 -14.91 15.56 -3.90
CA VAL A 38 -15.58 14.97 -2.73
C VAL A 38 -15.51 13.45 -2.79
N VAL A 39 -15.81 12.85 -3.95
CA VAL A 39 -15.74 11.40 -4.15
C VAL A 39 -14.30 10.89 -3.99
N ALA A 40 -13.32 11.57 -4.56
CA ALA A 40 -11.91 11.20 -4.42
C ALA A 40 -11.41 11.30 -2.96
N LEU A 41 -11.88 12.30 -2.22
CA LEU A 41 -11.56 12.44 -0.80
C LEU A 41 -12.20 11.32 0.04
N ALA A 42 -13.45 10.97 -0.23
CA ALA A 42 -14.15 9.87 0.43
C ALA A 42 -13.46 8.52 0.17
N ASP A 43 -13.07 8.23 -1.08
CA ASP A 43 -12.30 7.02 -1.42
C ASP A 43 -10.96 6.97 -0.67
N LYS A 44 -10.21 8.09 -0.66
CA LYS A 44 -8.95 8.18 0.08
C LYS A 44 -9.15 7.88 1.57
N ARG A 45 -10.20 8.43 2.19
CA ARG A 45 -10.53 8.20 3.60
C ARG A 45 -10.93 6.75 3.88
N ALA A 46 -11.75 6.15 3.03
CA ALA A 46 -12.11 4.73 3.13
C ALA A 46 -10.88 3.81 3.08
N ARG A 47 -9.93 4.08 2.18
CA ARG A 47 -8.66 3.31 2.09
C ARG A 47 -7.79 3.45 3.34
N MET A 48 -7.71 4.65 3.91
CA MET A 48 -6.98 4.88 5.16
C MET A 48 -7.62 4.09 6.31
N MET A 49 -8.95 4.15 6.45
CA MET A 49 -9.68 3.39 7.46
C MET A 49 -9.47 1.88 7.33
N GLY A 50 -9.51 1.34 6.11
CA GLY A 50 -9.20 -0.07 5.85
C GLY A 50 -7.77 -0.48 6.24
N THR A 51 -6.82 0.47 6.20
CA THR A 51 -5.44 0.23 6.65
C THR A 51 -5.36 0.19 8.17
N PHE A 52 -6.01 1.13 8.86
CA PHE A 52 -6.10 1.13 10.32
C PHE A 52 -6.81 -0.12 10.87
N ALA A 53 -7.88 -0.57 10.21
CA ALA A 53 -8.59 -1.80 10.58
C ALA A 53 -7.67 -3.04 10.56
N ARG A 54 -6.84 -3.18 9.51
CA ARG A 54 -5.89 -4.29 9.39
C ARG A 54 -4.83 -4.25 10.49
N SER A 55 -4.28 -3.07 10.77
CA SER A 55 -3.29 -2.90 11.86
C SER A 55 -3.90 -3.21 13.22
N ALA A 56 -5.13 -2.75 13.49
CA ALA A 56 -5.84 -3.06 14.73
C ALA A 56 -6.08 -4.56 14.90
N LYS A 57 -6.49 -5.26 13.83
CA LYS A 57 -6.67 -6.72 13.85
C LYS A 57 -5.37 -7.45 14.19
N ALA A 58 -4.23 -7.01 13.65
CA ALA A 58 -2.93 -7.59 13.98
C ALA A 58 -2.59 -7.39 15.47
N VAL A 59 -2.86 -6.22 16.03
CA VAL A 59 -2.65 -5.94 17.47
C VAL A 59 -3.52 -6.84 18.34
N VAL A 60 -4.81 -7.00 18.03
CA VAL A 60 -5.70 -7.91 18.78
C VAL A 60 -5.22 -9.36 18.68
N ALA A 61 -4.78 -9.79 17.49
CA ALA A 61 -4.27 -11.14 17.27
C ALA A 61 -2.98 -11.43 18.04
N MET A 62 -2.11 -10.42 18.25
CA MET A 62 -0.89 -10.55 19.06
C MET A 62 -1.17 -10.60 20.58
N ILE A 63 -2.24 -9.94 21.04
CA ILE A 63 -2.59 -9.89 22.47
C ILE A 63 -3.46 -11.09 22.89
N SER A 64 -4.17 -11.68 21.95
CA SER A 64 -4.94 -12.90 22.18
C SER A 64 -3.99 -14.08 22.18
N GLU A 65 -3.94 -14.87 23.26
CA GLU A 65 -3.21 -16.15 23.24
C GLU A 65 -3.68 -16.99 22.05
N PRO A 66 -2.78 -17.69 21.32
CA PRO A 66 -3.19 -18.52 20.20
C PRO A 66 -4.19 -19.54 20.71
N LYS A 67 -5.46 -19.38 20.31
CA LYS A 67 -6.45 -20.43 20.50
C LYS A 67 -5.90 -21.62 19.74
N GLN A 68 -5.43 -22.66 20.46
CA GLN A 68 -4.86 -23.87 19.88
C GLN A 68 -5.68 -24.24 18.66
N ALA A 69 -5.05 -24.13 17.49
CA ALA A 69 -5.66 -24.55 16.23
C ALA A 69 -6.05 -26.01 16.43
N ALA A 70 -7.34 -26.29 16.38
CA ALA A 70 -7.82 -27.65 16.37
C ALA A 70 -7.14 -28.32 15.17
N ALA A 71 -6.30 -29.30 15.46
CA ALA A 71 -5.58 -30.09 14.47
C ALA A 71 -6.59 -30.70 13.50
N THR A 72 -6.70 -30.13 12.31
CA THR A 72 -7.16 -30.83 11.12
C THR A 72 -5.92 -31.05 10.28
N GLY A 73 -5.42 -32.29 10.34
CA GLY A 73 -4.28 -32.75 9.57
C GLY A 73 -4.48 -32.52 8.08
N GLY A 74 -3.37 -32.15 7.45
CA GLY A 74 -3.22 -31.88 6.04
C GLY A 74 -1.77 -31.51 5.80
N GLU A 75 -0.88 -32.49 5.99
CA GLU A 75 0.45 -32.48 5.36
C GLU A 75 0.25 -32.31 3.86
N GLU A 76 0.70 -31.18 3.32
CA GLU A 76 1.18 -31.06 1.94
C GLU A 76 1.89 -29.70 1.79
N ASP A 77 3.22 -29.76 1.93
CA ASP A 77 4.19 -28.96 1.18
C ASP A 77 4.08 -27.42 1.25
N GLU A 78 4.17 -26.86 2.45
CA GLU A 78 4.58 -25.47 2.61
C GLU A 78 6.09 -25.38 2.44
N ALA A 79 6.54 -25.24 1.19
CA ALA A 79 7.87 -24.77 0.89
C ALA A 79 8.11 -23.46 1.65
N ASP A 80 9.07 -23.54 2.57
CA ASP A 80 9.79 -22.47 3.27
C ASP A 80 9.81 -21.13 2.51
N MET A 81 8.77 -20.31 2.73
CA MET A 81 8.66 -18.94 2.23
C MET A 81 8.63 -17.92 3.39
N HIS A 82 8.89 -18.38 4.61
CA HIS A 82 9.09 -17.55 5.78
C HIS A 82 10.57 -17.59 6.13
N GLY A 83 11.39 -16.83 5.40
CA GLY A 83 12.71 -16.51 5.92
C GLY A 83 12.54 -16.02 7.36
N GLU A 84 13.17 -16.73 8.31
CA GLU A 84 13.05 -16.46 9.75
C GLU A 84 13.15 -14.96 9.98
N ILE A 85 12.07 -14.38 10.51
CA ILE A 85 12.15 -13.02 11.02
C ILE A 85 13.04 -13.14 12.26
N PRO A 86 14.21 -12.49 12.30
CA PRO A 86 15.08 -12.61 13.47
C PRO A 86 14.34 -12.13 14.71
N ASP A 87 14.32 -12.93 15.78
CA ASP A 87 13.71 -12.53 17.05
C ASP A 87 14.63 -11.58 17.86
N ASP A 88 15.90 -11.49 17.47
CA ASP A 88 16.87 -10.59 18.11
C ASP A 88 16.72 -9.15 17.60
N PRO A 89 16.59 -8.15 18.51
CA PRO A 89 16.37 -6.75 18.14
C PRO A 89 17.55 -6.11 17.38
N GLU A 90 18.77 -6.63 17.49
CA GLU A 90 19.93 -6.12 16.73
C GLU A 90 19.89 -6.61 15.29
N GLU A 91 19.57 -7.89 15.10
CA GLU A 91 19.39 -8.50 13.78
C GLU A 91 18.19 -7.92 13.02
N LEU A 92 17.10 -7.59 13.71
CA LEU A 92 15.96 -6.86 13.11
C LEU A 92 16.35 -5.48 12.58
N ARG A 93 17.18 -4.75 13.34
CA ARG A 93 17.66 -3.43 12.89
C ARG A 93 18.53 -3.55 11.66
N ALA A 94 19.45 -4.52 11.64
CA ALA A 94 20.30 -4.79 10.49
C ALA A 94 19.47 -5.19 9.25
N ALA A 95 18.43 -6.02 9.43
CA ALA A 95 17.54 -6.42 8.35
C ALA A 95 16.73 -5.25 7.80
N VAL A 96 16.28 -4.33 8.65
CA VAL A 96 15.59 -3.10 8.24
C VAL A 96 16.54 -2.16 7.50
N GLU A 97 17.75 -1.94 8.02
CA GLU A 97 18.77 -1.09 7.38
C GLU A 97 19.15 -1.62 6.00
N SER A 98 19.33 -2.94 5.86
CA SER A 98 19.57 -3.60 4.57
C SER A 98 18.42 -3.38 3.58
N LYS A 99 17.17 -3.52 4.02
CA LYS A 99 15.98 -3.27 3.19
C LYS A 99 15.88 -1.81 2.77
N VAL A 100 16.21 -0.87 3.65
CA VAL A 100 16.25 0.57 3.35
C VAL A 100 17.33 0.89 2.33
N ALA A 101 18.53 0.31 2.46
CA ALA A 101 19.62 0.49 1.49
C ALA A 101 19.23 -0.02 0.08
N LYS A 102 18.59 -1.19 0.00
CA LYS A 102 18.08 -1.73 -1.26
C LYS A 102 17.02 -0.84 -1.91
N LEU A 103 16.19 -0.19 -1.09
CA LEU A 103 15.20 0.78 -1.55
C LEU A 103 15.85 2.06 -2.09
N ALA A 104 16.92 2.54 -1.44
CA ALA A 104 17.69 3.68 -1.94
C ALA A 104 18.33 3.37 -3.31
N GLU A 105 18.92 2.19 -3.48
CA GLU A 105 19.50 1.77 -4.77
C GLU A 105 18.43 1.71 -5.89
N LEU A 106 17.24 1.18 -5.59
CA LEU A 106 16.13 1.15 -6.54
C LEU A 106 15.66 2.55 -6.96
N LEU A 107 15.65 3.50 -6.03
CA LEU A 107 15.28 4.89 -6.31
C LEU A 107 16.35 5.61 -7.15
N GLU A 108 17.64 5.33 -6.93
CA GLU A 108 18.74 5.86 -7.74
C GLU A 108 18.75 5.25 -9.15
N ARG A 109 18.48 3.94 -9.28
CA ARG A 109 18.31 3.27 -10.57
C ARG A 109 17.16 3.87 -11.36
N LYS A 110 15.99 4.05 -10.72
CA LYS A 110 14.82 4.67 -11.36
C LYS A 110 15.07 6.12 -11.79
N ARG A 111 15.84 6.89 -11.01
CA ARG A 111 16.26 8.25 -11.36
C ARG A 111 17.19 8.26 -12.58
N SER A 112 18.09 7.29 -12.67
CA SER A 112 19.05 7.15 -13.77
C SER A 112 18.36 6.67 -15.06
N GLU A 113 17.36 5.80 -14.97
CA GLU A 113 16.53 5.34 -16.10
C GLU A 113 15.67 6.48 -16.68
N GLY A 114 15.25 7.45 -15.86
CA GLY A 114 14.55 8.66 -16.32
C GLY A 114 15.43 9.68 -17.05
N GLN A 115 16.76 9.53 -17.04
CA GLN A 115 17.70 10.49 -17.63
C GLN A 115 18.26 10.03 -19.01
N GLY A 116 17.94 8.81 -19.46
CA GLY A 116 18.52 8.21 -20.68
C GLY A 116 17.60 8.14 -21.91
N GLY A 117 16.48 8.85 -21.92
CA GLY A 117 15.40 8.71 -22.92
C GLY A 117 15.20 9.90 -23.86
N GLY A 118 16.27 10.48 -24.41
CA GLY A 118 16.10 11.54 -25.41
C GLY A 118 17.42 11.99 -26.01
N ASP A 119 17.90 11.26 -27.01
CA ASP A 119 18.51 11.82 -28.23
C ASP A 119 19.12 10.68 -29.07
N ARG A 120 18.31 10.01 -29.89
CA ARG A 120 18.79 9.29 -31.08
C ARG A 120 17.72 9.33 -32.18
N GLY A 121 17.81 10.40 -32.99
CA GLY A 121 17.75 10.42 -34.45
C GLY A 121 16.54 9.83 -35.19
N ASP A 122 15.94 10.64 -36.07
CA ASP A 122 15.98 10.34 -37.51
C ASP A 122 15.66 11.59 -38.35
N GLY A 123 16.31 11.69 -39.51
CA GLY A 123 16.17 12.79 -40.46
C GLY A 123 15.11 12.55 -41.55
N LEU A 124 15.01 13.57 -42.41
CA LEU A 124 14.50 13.52 -43.80
C LEU A 124 12.97 13.54 -44.03
N ARG A 125 12.41 14.76 -44.12
CA ARG A 125 11.40 15.23 -45.11
C ARG A 125 11.00 16.66 -44.73
N SER A 126 10.93 17.68 -45.58
CA SER A 126 10.55 17.70 -46.98
C SER A 126 11.15 18.91 -47.68
N GLU A 127 11.45 18.68 -48.95
CA GLU A 127 11.57 19.65 -50.02
C GLU A 127 10.45 20.71 -49.93
N ALA A 128 10.83 21.99 -49.94
CA ALA A 128 9.92 23.07 -50.33
C ALA A 128 10.50 23.69 -51.60
N GLU A 129 10.03 23.14 -52.73
CA GLU A 129 10.22 23.67 -54.06
C GLU A 129 9.87 25.17 -54.13
N VAL A 130 10.74 25.85 -54.86
CA VAL A 130 10.41 26.95 -55.77
C VAL A 130 9.05 26.73 -56.44
N SER A 131 8.11 27.65 -56.31
CA SER A 131 7.54 28.40 -57.45
C SER A 131 6.31 29.24 -57.07
N GLN A 132 6.47 30.56 -57.26
CA GLN A 132 5.50 31.44 -57.92
C GLN A 132 4.18 31.88 -57.24
N ARG A 133 4.09 33.23 -57.16
CA ARG A 133 2.90 34.10 -57.32
C ARG A 133 1.96 34.09 -56.10
N ARG A 134 1.57 35.21 -55.49
CA ARG A 134 0.98 36.42 -56.08
C ARG A 134 0.57 37.39 -54.95
N SER A 135 0.68 38.70 -55.18
CA SER A 135 -0.07 39.79 -54.52
C SER A 135 0.29 40.21 -53.07
N GLY A 136 0.70 41.48 -52.98
CA GLY A 136 0.90 42.27 -51.77
C GLY A 136 1.81 43.44 -52.09
#